data_AF-A0A2V9FD22-F1
#
_entry.id   AF-A0A2V9FD22-F1
#
_cell.length_a   1.000
_cell.length_b   1.000
_cell.length_c   1.000
_cell.angle_alpha   90.00
_cell.angle_beta   90.00
_cell.angle_gamma   90.00
#
_symmetry.space_group_name_H-M   'P 1'
#
loop_
_entity.id
_entity.type
_entity.pdbx_description
1 polymer ?
#
loop_
_entity_poly.entity_id
_entity_poly.type
_entity_poly.pdbx_seq_one_letter_code
_entity_poly.pdbx_strand_id
1 'polypeptide(L)'
;MPSCGMHTKSKIVCAGTFYLFALIQVAAAAPPPDRCEYPPGLHDEISKKYPGTHLVGLADLEEYDRKLYRKDHGTRCPGLVHVNFYGDGKPTYALVLIAGENPKRRAQLVVAHQVGNDWEIRSLETTDGTPVVWRQGPGKYDGMYEEEQQILARNPVIVFCGYGSWAILYAWTGAEVKKIWLSD
;
A
#
# COMPACT_ATOMS: atom_id res chain seq x y z
N MET A 1 38.08 -38.97 67.34
CA MET A 1 37.15 -38.33 68.31
C MET A 1 35.74 -38.37 67.73
N PRO A 2 34.75 -38.79 68.52
CA PRO A 2 33.39 -39.05 68.07
C PRO A 2 32.52 -37.80 68.14
N SER A 3 31.51 -37.68 67.28
CA SER A 3 30.20 -37.09 67.59
C SER A 3 29.29 -37.37 66.38
N CYS A 4 28.39 -38.35 66.42
CA CYS A 4 27.12 -38.44 67.14
C CYS A 4 26.10 -37.36 66.72
N GLY A 5 24.99 -37.80 66.14
CA GLY A 5 23.86 -36.93 65.79
C GLY A 5 22.92 -37.52 64.74
N MET A 6 22.14 -38.53 65.15
CA MET A 6 20.95 -39.02 64.44
C MET A 6 19.97 -37.87 64.12
N HIS A 7 19.26 -37.91 62.98
CA HIS A 7 17.84 -38.29 62.90
C HIS A 7 17.15 -37.93 61.56
N THR A 8 16.47 -38.94 61.01
CA THR A 8 15.20 -38.94 60.24
C THR A 8 15.02 -38.21 58.90
N LYS A 9 14.87 -39.06 57.87
CA LYS A 9 13.89 -39.05 56.76
C LYS A 9 12.99 -37.82 56.59
N SER A 10 12.96 -37.27 55.37
CA SER A 10 11.69 -37.02 54.68
C SER A 10 11.90 -37.00 53.17
N LYS A 11 11.20 -37.87 52.45
CA LYS A 11 11.09 -37.83 50.99
C LYS A 11 9.98 -36.86 50.65
N ILE A 12 10.28 -35.77 49.94
CA ILE A 12 9.26 -34.94 49.29
C ILE A 12 9.57 -34.95 47.80
N VAL A 13 8.70 -35.66 47.07
CA VAL A 13 8.58 -35.60 45.62
C VAL A 13 7.79 -34.32 45.31
N CYS A 14 8.42 -33.32 44.68
CA CYS A 14 7.72 -32.19 44.08
C CYS A 14 7.44 -32.50 42.62
N ALA A 15 6.17 -32.72 42.29
CA ALA A 15 5.64 -32.82 40.95
C ALA A 15 4.94 -31.51 40.55
N GLY A 16 5.07 -31.14 39.27
CA GLY A 16 4.30 -30.09 38.59
C GLY A 16 4.90 -28.68 38.76
N THR A 17 5.06 -27.85 37.73
CA THR A 17 4.19 -27.66 36.56
C THR A 17 4.99 -26.89 35.49
N PHE A 18 5.16 -27.44 34.29
CA PHE A 18 5.73 -26.70 33.14
C PHE A 18 4.61 -25.85 32.51
N TYR A 19 4.68 -24.53 32.68
CA TYR A 19 3.82 -23.60 31.94
C TYR A 19 4.27 -23.54 30.47
N LEU A 20 3.55 -24.22 29.57
CA LEU A 20 3.68 -24.02 28.13
C LEU A 20 3.06 -22.66 27.77
N PHE A 21 3.90 -21.66 27.47
CA PHE A 21 3.46 -20.45 26.79
C PHE A 21 3.14 -20.80 25.33
N ALA A 22 1.86 -20.97 25.03
CA ALA A 22 1.38 -21.03 23.66
C ALA A 22 1.51 -19.63 23.02
N LEU A 23 2.57 -19.41 22.25
CA LEU A 23 2.71 -18.28 21.35
C LEU A 23 1.63 -18.38 20.27
N ILE A 24 0.51 -17.69 20.47
CA ILE A 24 -0.49 -17.49 19.42
C ILE A 24 0.16 -16.59 18.36
N GLN A 25 0.69 -17.20 17.30
CA GLN A 25 1.14 -16.46 16.14
C GLN A 25 -0.11 -15.92 15.42
N VAL A 26 -0.37 -14.64 15.60
CA VAL A 26 -1.34 -13.92 14.77
C VAL A 26 -0.73 -13.85 13.37
N ALA A 27 -1.14 -14.77 12.49
CA ALA A 27 -0.79 -14.73 11.09
C ALA A 27 -1.44 -13.49 10.47
N ALA A 28 -0.69 -12.39 10.35
CA ALA A 28 -1.11 -11.26 9.54
C ALA A 28 -1.18 -11.75 8.08
N ALA A 29 -2.38 -11.88 7.53
CA ALA A 29 -2.58 -12.29 6.14
C ALA A 29 -1.84 -11.32 5.22
N ALA A 30 -0.97 -11.86 4.36
CA ALA A 30 -0.31 -11.06 3.34
C ALA A 30 -1.40 -10.43 2.44
N PRO A 31 -1.29 -9.13 2.10
CA PRO A 31 -2.24 -8.51 1.21
C PRO A 31 -2.31 -9.30 -0.11
N PRO A 32 -3.50 -9.44 -0.71
CA PRO A 32 -3.66 -10.18 -1.95
C PRO A 32 -2.72 -9.63 -3.03
N PRO A 33 -2.24 -10.48 -3.96
CA PRO A 33 -1.39 -10.02 -5.04
C PRO A 33 -2.12 -8.94 -5.83
N ASP A 34 -1.47 -7.80 -6.07
CA ASP A 34 -2.01 -6.68 -6.84
C ASP A 34 -2.23 -7.12 -8.30
N ARG A 35 -3.33 -7.83 -8.57
CA ARG A 35 -3.82 -8.13 -9.93
C ARG A 35 -4.52 -6.88 -10.45
N CYS A 36 -4.52 -6.68 -11.76
CA CYS A 36 -5.30 -5.59 -12.39
C CYS A 36 -6.79 -5.95 -12.43
N GLU A 37 -7.35 -6.22 -11.26
CA GLU A 37 -8.74 -6.61 -11.06
C GLU A 37 -9.34 -5.71 -9.99
N TYR A 38 -10.47 -5.08 -10.31
CA TYR A 38 -11.19 -4.28 -9.34
C TYR A 38 -11.68 -5.16 -8.19
N PRO A 39 -11.65 -4.67 -6.94
CA PRO A 39 -12.36 -5.31 -5.85
C PRO A 39 -13.88 -5.29 -6.11
N PRO A 40 -14.65 -6.20 -5.49
CA PRO A 40 -16.10 -6.27 -5.68
C PRO A 40 -16.79 -4.92 -5.45
N GLY A 41 -17.72 -4.57 -6.35
CA GLY A 41 -18.50 -3.32 -6.31
C GLY A 41 -17.76 -2.07 -6.77
N LEU A 42 -16.42 -2.01 -6.70
CA LEU A 42 -15.68 -0.81 -7.10
C LEU A 42 -15.71 -0.56 -8.61
N HIS A 43 -15.72 -1.63 -9.41
CA HIS A 43 -15.76 -1.51 -10.87
C HIS A 43 -16.97 -0.71 -11.36
N ASP A 44 -18.16 -0.98 -10.79
CA ASP A 44 -19.40 -0.32 -11.19
C ASP A 44 -19.39 1.16 -10.82
N GLU A 45 -18.89 1.49 -9.62
CA GLU A 45 -18.76 2.88 -9.17
C GLU A 45 -17.76 3.67 -10.01
N ILE A 46 -16.62 3.05 -10.37
CA ILE A 46 -15.64 3.68 -11.26
C ILE A 46 -16.20 3.85 -12.67
N SER A 47 -16.87 2.84 -13.22
CA SER A 47 -17.42 2.90 -14.58
C SER A 47 -18.54 3.94 -14.72
N LYS A 48 -19.34 4.16 -13.66
CA LYS A 48 -20.34 5.24 -13.61
C LYS A 48 -19.68 6.61 -13.57
N LYS A 49 -18.64 6.79 -12.74
CA LYS A 49 -18.01 8.09 -12.48
C LYS A 49 -17.01 8.50 -13.56
N TYR A 50 -16.33 7.54 -14.16
CA TYR A 50 -15.29 7.71 -15.17
C TYR A 50 -15.56 6.83 -16.40
N PRO A 51 -16.67 7.08 -17.13
CA PRO A 51 -17.07 6.25 -18.25
C PRO A 51 -16.00 6.25 -19.36
N GLY A 52 -15.80 5.08 -19.98
CA GLY A 52 -14.84 4.92 -21.08
C GLY A 52 -13.37 4.89 -20.66
N THR A 53 -13.08 4.76 -19.36
CA THR A 53 -11.72 4.57 -18.83
C THR A 53 -11.43 3.10 -18.53
N HIS A 54 -10.14 2.74 -18.48
CA HIS A 54 -9.67 1.45 -17.96
C HIS A 54 -8.43 1.62 -17.08
N LEU A 55 -8.12 0.61 -16.24
CA LEU A 55 -6.91 0.62 -15.42
C LEU A 55 -5.68 0.49 -16.31
N VAL A 56 -4.62 1.23 -15.97
CA VAL A 56 -3.31 1.01 -16.59
C VAL A 56 -2.84 -0.42 -16.32
N GLY A 57 -2.71 -1.20 -17.38
CA GLY A 57 -2.11 -2.53 -17.40
C GLY A 57 -0.71 -2.49 -17.99
N LEU A 58 -0.01 -3.63 -17.89
CA LEU A 58 1.33 -3.78 -18.49
C LEU A 58 1.32 -3.59 -20.02
N ALA A 59 0.20 -3.90 -20.68
CA ALA A 59 0.05 -3.75 -22.12
C ALA A 59 -0.05 -2.28 -22.56
N ASP A 60 -0.48 -1.38 -21.68
CA ASP A 60 -0.62 0.04 -21.98
C ASP A 60 0.72 0.78 -21.92
N LEU A 61 1.70 0.23 -21.19
CA LEU A 61 3.05 0.76 -21.06
C LEU A 61 3.86 0.53 -22.34
N GLU A 62 4.71 1.51 -22.67
CA GLU A 62 5.71 1.35 -23.73
C GLU A 62 6.70 0.23 -23.38
N GLU A 63 7.41 -0.30 -24.38
CA GLU A 63 8.27 -1.47 -24.17
C GLU A 63 9.35 -1.24 -23.11
N TYR A 64 9.95 -0.05 -23.13
CA TYR A 64 10.98 0.34 -22.18
C TYR A 64 10.42 0.42 -20.75
N ASP A 65 9.33 1.16 -20.55
CA ASP A 65 8.68 1.33 -19.24
C ASP A 65 8.14 0.01 -18.70
N ARG A 66 7.55 -0.83 -19.55
CA ARG A 66 7.09 -2.17 -19.17
C ARG A 66 8.25 -3.03 -18.65
N LYS A 67 9.43 -2.95 -19.27
CA LYS A 67 10.63 -3.70 -18.83
C LYS A 67 11.12 -3.20 -17.48
N LEU A 68 11.19 -1.88 -17.28
CA LEU A 68 11.57 -1.29 -15.99
C LEU A 68 10.57 -1.66 -14.90
N TYR A 69 9.27 -1.46 -15.14
CA TYR A 69 8.25 -1.79 -14.15
C TYR A 69 8.27 -3.27 -13.77
N ARG A 70 8.47 -4.19 -14.73
CA ARG A 70 8.60 -5.61 -14.42
C ARG A 70 9.83 -5.94 -13.58
N LYS A 71 10.94 -5.23 -13.79
CA LYS A 71 12.15 -5.40 -12.98
C LYS A 71 11.91 -4.95 -11.54
N ASP A 72 11.22 -3.82 -11.35
CA ASP A 72 11.07 -3.20 -10.04
C ASP A 72 9.87 -3.76 -9.25
N HIS A 73 8.80 -4.13 -9.94
CA HIS A 73 7.50 -4.49 -9.36
C HIS A 73 6.96 -5.86 -9.82
N GLY A 74 7.66 -6.57 -10.70
CA GLY A 74 7.27 -7.90 -11.17
C GLY A 74 6.00 -7.89 -12.00
N THR A 75 5.01 -8.68 -11.58
CA THR A 75 3.70 -8.82 -12.26
C THR A 75 2.57 -8.05 -11.58
N ARG A 76 2.89 -7.19 -10.60
CA ARG A 76 1.89 -6.34 -9.93
C ARG A 76 1.18 -5.44 -10.95
N CYS A 77 -0.03 -5.01 -10.62
CA CYS A 77 -0.77 -4.10 -11.50
C CYS A 77 -0.12 -2.72 -11.52
N PRO A 78 0.19 -2.15 -12.70
CA PRO A 78 0.72 -0.79 -12.77
C PRO A 78 -0.32 0.29 -12.44
N GLY A 79 -1.60 0.04 -12.67
CA GLY A 79 -2.68 1.00 -12.47
C GLY A 79 -3.53 0.77 -11.23
N LEU A 80 -3.18 -0.18 -10.35
CA LEU A 80 -3.98 -0.49 -9.17
C LEU A 80 -3.12 -0.96 -8.00
N VAL A 81 -3.31 -0.35 -6.83
CA VAL A 81 -2.66 -0.81 -5.60
C VAL A 81 -3.60 -0.67 -4.40
N HIS A 82 -3.61 -1.68 -3.53
CA HIS A 82 -4.28 -1.61 -2.23
C HIS A 82 -3.37 -0.90 -1.20
N VAL A 83 -3.85 0.14 -0.54
CA VAL A 83 -3.05 1.00 0.34
C VAL A 83 -3.86 1.46 1.54
N ASN A 84 -3.40 1.24 2.78
CA ASN A 84 -4.07 1.77 3.98
C ASN A 84 -3.78 3.27 4.15
N PHE A 85 -4.19 4.07 3.16
CA PHE A 85 -3.80 5.48 3.02
C PHE A 85 -4.30 6.34 4.19
N TYR A 86 -5.54 6.12 4.62
CA TYR A 86 -6.17 6.86 5.72
C TYR A 86 -5.78 6.32 7.11
N GLY A 87 -5.26 5.09 7.20
CA GLY A 87 -4.78 4.49 8.45
C GLY A 87 -5.87 3.83 9.29
N ASP A 88 -7.11 3.79 8.81
CA ASP A 88 -8.28 3.25 9.51
C ASP A 88 -8.52 1.75 9.24
N GLY A 89 -7.69 1.13 8.42
CA GLY A 89 -7.78 -0.28 8.06
C GLY A 89 -8.93 -0.62 7.12
N LYS A 90 -9.66 0.37 6.59
CA LYS A 90 -10.71 0.15 5.60
C LYS A 90 -10.13 -0.07 4.21
N PRO A 91 -10.76 -0.90 3.37
CA PRO A 91 -10.32 -1.11 2.00
C PRO A 91 -10.16 0.22 1.26
N THR A 92 -8.94 0.47 0.80
CA THR A 92 -8.59 1.70 0.10
C THR A 92 -7.65 1.37 -1.05
N TYR A 93 -7.99 1.87 -2.23
CA TYR A 93 -7.30 1.57 -3.48
C TYR A 93 -6.90 2.87 -4.16
N ALA A 94 -5.67 2.92 -4.65
CA ALA A 94 -5.25 3.93 -5.61
C ALA A 94 -5.30 3.32 -7.02
N LEU A 95 -5.96 4.04 -7.93
CA LEU A 95 -6.22 3.61 -9.29
C LEU A 95 -5.66 4.65 -10.26
N VAL A 96 -4.98 4.19 -11.31
CA VAL A 96 -4.66 5.01 -12.48
C VAL A 96 -5.58 4.59 -13.61
N LEU A 97 -6.49 5.49 -13.95
CA LEU A 97 -7.45 5.32 -15.03
C LEU A 97 -6.93 6.05 -16.26
N ILE A 98 -6.94 5.40 -17.42
CA ILE A 98 -6.60 6.03 -18.70
C ILE A 98 -7.78 6.03 -19.65
N ALA A 99 -7.84 7.05 -20.50
CA ALA A 99 -8.75 7.16 -21.62
C ALA A 99 -8.06 7.76 -22.84
N GLY A 100 -8.59 7.42 -24.01
CA GLY A 100 -8.03 7.82 -25.30
C GLY A 100 -6.76 7.07 -25.67
N GLU A 101 -6.20 7.46 -26.81
CA GLU A 101 -5.01 6.84 -27.40
C GLU A 101 -3.86 7.84 -27.47
N ASN A 102 -2.63 7.32 -27.50
CA ASN A 102 -1.45 8.15 -27.67
C ASN A 102 -1.51 8.91 -29.02
N PRO A 103 -1.11 10.19 -29.07
CA PRO A 103 -0.50 10.99 -28.00
C PRO A 103 -1.50 11.73 -27.09
N LYS A 104 -2.81 11.60 -27.32
CA LYS A 104 -3.87 12.33 -26.58
C LYS A 104 -4.35 11.58 -25.34
N ARG A 105 -3.63 10.55 -24.91
CA ARG A 105 -4.00 9.73 -23.77
C ARG A 105 -3.95 10.55 -22.50
N ARG A 106 -5.07 10.54 -21.76
CA ARG A 106 -5.20 11.19 -20.46
C ARG A 106 -5.21 10.14 -19.37
N ALA A 107 -4.51 10.41 -18.28
CA ALA A 107 -4.45 9.58 -17.09
C ALA A 107 -4.99 10.34 -15.87
N GLN A 108 -5.71 9.64 -15.01
CA GLN A 108 -6.26 10.18 -13.77
C GLN A 108 -5.89 9.27 -12.59
N LEU A 109 -5.24 9.86 -11.58
CA LEU A 109 -5.02 9.19 -10.30
C LEU A 109 -6.24 9.38 -9.42
N VAL A 110 -6.84 8.28 -8.99
CA VAL A 110 -8.03 8.24 -8.17
C VAL A 110 -7.76 7.42 -6.91
N VAL A 111 -8.28 7.87 -5.77
CA VAL A 111 -8.35 7.07 -4.54
C VAL A 111 -9.80 6.70 -4.27
N ALA A 112 -10.05 5.41 -4.12
CA ALA A 112 -11.33 4.87 -3.71
C ALA A 112 -11.21 4.29 -2.29
N HIS A 113 -12.05 4.76 -1.38
CA HIS A 113 -12.06 4.41 0.03
C HIS A 113 -13.42 3.88 0.44
N GLN A 114 -13.47 2.72 1.10
CA GLN A 114 -14.73 2.14 1.51
C GLN A 114 -15.21 2.72 2.85
N VAL A 115 -16.34 3.42 2.82
CA VAL A 115 -16.99 4.01 4.00
C VAL A 115 -18.36 3.37 4.18
N GLY A 116 -18.48 2.52 5.20
CA GLY A 116 -19.67 1.67 5.35
C GLY A 116 -19.81 0.70 4.19
N ASN A 117 -20.91 0.81 3.44
CA ASN A 117 -21.19 0.00 2.25
C ASN A 117 -20.87 0.72 0.94
N ASP A 118 -20.47 1.99 0.99
CA ASP A 118 -20.27 2.84 -0.18
C ASP A 118 -18.78 3.10 -0.44
N TRP A 119 -18.48 3.51 -1.67
CA TRP A 119 -17.14 3.94 -2.07
C TRP A 119 -17.06 5.47 -2.15
N GLU A 120 -16.24 6.06 -1.30
CA GLU A 120 -15.82 7.44 -1.45
C GLU A 120 -14.68 7.52 -2.46
N ILE A 121 -14.94 8.16 -3.60
CA ILE A 121 -14.01 8.21 -4.74
C ILE A 121 -13.54 9.66 -4.96
N ARG A 122 -12.23 9.89 -4.85
CA ARG A 122 -11.60 11.20 -5.01
C ARG A 122 -10.54 11.17 -6.11
N SER A 123 -10.57 12.13 -7.02
CA SER A 123 -9.45 12.39 -7.95
C SER A 123 -8.33 13.13 -7.22
N LEU A 124 -7.09 12.69 -7.38
CA LEU A 124 -5.91 13.36 -6.83
C LEU A 124 -5.11 14.12 -7.88
N GLU A 125 -5.02 13.59 -9.11
CA GLU A 125 -4.19 14.17 -10.16
C GLU A 125 -4.71 13.83 -11.55
N THR A 126 -4.45 14.68 -12.53
CA THR A 126 -4.70 14.38 -13.95
C THR A 126 -3.52 14.81 -14.80
N THR A 127 -3.04 13.92 -15.65
CA THR A 127 -1.84 14.12 -16.47
C THR A 127 -2.02 13.49 -17.86
N ASP A 128 -1.07 13.73 -18.75
CA ASP A 128 -0.99 13.05 -20.04
C ASP A 128 -0.13 11.77 -19.91
N GLY A 129 -0.28 10.87 -20.88
CA GLY A 129 0.54 9.65 -20.98
C GLY A 129 0.01 8.47 -20.17
N THR A 130 0.92 7.56 -19.77
CA THR A 130 0.57 6.29 -19.10
C THR A 130 1.39 6.09 -17.82
N PRO A 131 1.19 6.92 -16.79
CA PRO A 131 1.86 6.77 -15.51
C PRO A 131 1.38 5.52 -14.77
N VAL A 132 2.17 5.09 -13.79
CA VAL A 132 1.90 3.94 -12.92
C VAL A 132 1.73 4.39 -11.47
N VAL A 133 1.19 3.51 -10.64
CA VAL A 133 1.01 3.71 -9.21
C VAL A 133 1.52 2.53 -8.41
N TRP A 134 2.14 2.82 -7.27
CA TRP A 134 2.43 1.83 -6.25
C TRP A 134 2.32 2.45 -4.86
N ARG A 135 2.46 1.61 -3.84
CA ARG A 135 2.50 2.04 -2.44
C ARG A 135 3.90 2.00 -1.87
N GLN A 136 4.20 2.91 -0.97
CA GLN A 136 5.33 2.76 -0.05
C GLN A 136 4.85 2.79 1.40
N GLY A 137 5.72 2.37 2.32
CA GLY A 137 5.39 2.33 3.75
C GLY A 137 5.21 3.72 4.37
N PRO A 138 4.83 3.80 5.65
CA PRO A 138 5.02 5.00 6.44
C PRO A 138 6.51 5.38 6.49
N GLY A 139 6.80 6.67 6.63
CA GLY A 139 8.17 7.13 6.66
C GLY A 139 8.32 8.63 6.53
N LYS A 140 9.59 9.04 6.54
CA LYS A 140 10.02 10.40 6.28
C LYS A 140 10.38 10.49 4.80
N TYR A 141 9.82 11.48 4.11
CA TYR A 141 10.00 11.69 2.68
C TYR A 141 10.41 13.13 2.42
N ASP A 142 11.55 13.31 1.78
CA ASP A 142 12.09 14.59 1.36
C ASP A 142 11.63 14.89 -0.07
N GLY A 143 11.10 16.09 -0.30
CA GLY A 143 10.76 16.57 -1.64
C GLY A 143 12.00 16.98 -2.42
N MET A 144 11.90 17.00 -3.74
CA MET A 144 13.01 17.37 -4.62
C MET A 144 13.33 18.87 -4.55
N TYR A 145 12.31 19.71 -4.41
CA TYR A 145 12.47 21.16 -4.38
C TYR A 145 12.57 21.67 -2.94
N GLU A 146 13.42 22.67 -2.69
CA GLU A 146 13.63 23.24 -1.34
C GLU A 146 12.36 23.83 -0.73
N GLU A 147 11.44 24.28 -1.60
CA GLU A 147 10.14 24.85 -1.24
C GLU A 147 9.16 23.77 -0.74
N GLU A 148 9.42 22.50 -1.06
CA GLU A 148 8.59 21.39 -0.64
C GLU A 148 8.89 21.00 0.80
N GLN A 149 7.87 21.12 1.64
CA GLN A 149 7.96 20.63 3.00
C GLN A 149 8.06 19.11 3.00
N GLN A 150 9.08 18.60 3.69
CA GLN A 150 9.22 17.20 4.04
C GLN A 150 7.90 16.65 4.63
N ILE A 151 7.54 15.45 4.18
CA ILE A 151 6.37 14.73 4.68
C ILE A 151 6.82 13.65 5.66
N LEU A 152 6.29 13.70 6.89
CA LEU A 152 6.34 12.59 7.83
C LEU A 152 5.02 11.81 7.75
N ALA A 153 4.98 10.79 6.91
CA ALA A 153 3.81 9.96 6.70
C ALA A 153 3.67 8.91 7.81
N ARG A 154 2.55 8.96 8.54
CA ARG A 154 2.20 7.96 9.57
C ARG A 154 1.59 6.68 8.97
N ASN A 155 1.05 6.78 7.77
CA ASN A 155 0.41 5.71 7.03
C ASN A 155 1.17 5.42 5.73
N PRO A 156 0.96 4.25 5.10
CA PRO A 156 1.41 4.00 3.74
C PRO A 156 1.02 5.11 2.77
N VAL A 157 1.93 5.46 1.88
CA VAL A 157 1.80 6.54 0.90
C VAL A 157 1.52 5.97 -0.50
N ILE A 158 1.02 6.82 -1.38
CA ILE A 158 0.81 6.52 -2.80
C ILE A 158 1.95 7.20 -3.58
N VAL A 159 2.62 6.45 -4.44
CA VAL A 159 3.56 7.02 -5.40
C VAL A 159 2.97 6.87 -6.80
N PHE A 160 2.91 8.00 -7.50
CA PHE A 160 2.42 8.11 -8.87
C PHE A 160 3.58 8.54 -9.75
N CYS A 161 3.86 7.82 -10.83
CA CYS A 161 5.10 7.97 -11.56
C CYS A 161 4.91 7.84 -13.07
N GLY A 162 5.41 8.83 -13.82
CA GLY A 162 5.69 8.68 -15.25
C GLY A 162 7.13 8.23 -15.42
N TYR A 163 7.34 6.94 -15.77
CA TYR A 163 8.69 6.40 -15.92
C TYR A 163 9.56 7.26 -16.86
N GLY A 164 10.80 7.49 -16.44
CA GLY A 164 11.76 8.30 -17.21
C GLY A 164 11.49 9.80 -17.19
N SER A 165 10.53 10.27 -16.40
CA SER A 165 10.27 11.68 -16.17
C SER A 165 10.11 11.92 -14.66
N TRP A 166 8.89 11.88 -14.14
CA TRP A 166 8.59 12.35 -12.80
C TRP A 166 8.05 11.27 -11.87
N ALA A 167 8.17 11.52 -10.56
CA ALA A 167 7.49 10.76 -9.52
C ALA A 167 6.93 11.71 -8.47
N ILE A 168 5.66 11.54 -8.11
CA ILE A 168 4.96 12.33 -7.09
C ILE A 168 4.50 11.40 -5.98
N LEU A 169 4.77 11.78 -4.73
CA LEU A 169 4.28 11.09 -3.55
C LEU A 169 3.07 11.83 -2.99
N TYR A 170 2.03 11.08 -2.63
CA TYR A 170 0.85 11.56 -1.94
C TYR A 170 0.75 10.91 -0.56
N ALA A 171 0.45 11.71 0.46
CA ALA A 171 0.30 11.26 1.84
C ALA A 171 -0.94 11.87 2.49
N TRP A 172 -1.64 11.08 3.31
CA TRP A 172 -2.69 11.57 4.19
C TRP A 172 -2.09 12.10 5.50
N THR A 173 -2.44 13.33 5.87
CA THR A 173 -1.92 13.97 7.10
C THR A 173 -2.83 13.79 8.32
N GLY A 174 -3.99 13.15 8.15
CA GLY A 174 -5.07 13.14 9.13
C GLY A 174 -6.18 14.14 8.83
N ALA A 175 -5.92 15.14 7.98
CA ALA A 175 -6.90 16.17 7.60
C ALA A 175 -6.96 16.40 6.08
N GLU A 176 -5.83 16.34 5.39
CA GLU A 176 -5.73 16.60 3.97
C GLU A 176 -4.74 15.66 3.28
N VAL A 177 -4.80 15.64 1.95
CA VAL A 177 -3.78 14.98 1.13
C VAL A 177 -2.70 16.01 0.83
N LYS A 178 -1.47 15.73 1.26
CA LYS A 178 -0.27 16.47 0.85
C LYS A 178 0.47 15.70 -0.24
N LYS A 179 1.18 16.44 -1.09
CA LYS A 179 2.04 15.87 -2.12
C LYS A 179 3.40 16.55 -2.18
N ILE A 180 4.40 15.82 -2.63
CA ILE A 180 5.76 16.28 -2.94
C ILE A 180 6.26 15.58 -4.22
N TRP A 181 7.14 16.24 -4.96
CA TRP A 181 7.82 15.63 -6.09
C TRP A 181 9.06 14.90 -5.58
N LEU A 182 9.20 13.62 -5.95
CA LEU A 182 10.37 12.80 -5.68
C LEU A 182 11.40 12.90 -6.82
N SER A 183 10.95 13.20 -8.04
CA SER A 183 11.77 13.48 -9.22
C SER A 183 10.95 14.23 -10.28
N ASP A 184 11.62 14.95 -11.20
CA ASP A 184 11.07 15.51 -12.45
C ASP A 184 11.94 15.16 -13.67
#